data_AF-A0A933H3Z4-F1
#
_entry.id   AF-A0A933H3Z4-F1
#
_cell.length_a   1.000
_cell.length_b   1.000
_cell.length_c   1.000
_cell.angle_alpha   90.00
_cell.angle_beta   90.00
_cell.angle_gamma   90.00
#
_symmetry.space_group_name_H-M   'P 1'
#
loop_
_entity.id
_entity.type
_entity.pdbx_description
1 polymer ?
#
loop_
_entity_poly.entity_id
_entity_poly.type
_entity_poly.pdbx_seq_one_letter_code
_entity_poly.pdbx_strand_id
1 'polypeptide(L)'
;MVDLSDWRLTGQENYLLEVELQWRTYRRYPKNPAWDHDHCSFCWATFMVEEHPGVLHEGFCTLDEYHWICADCFDDFRELFRWRVVPPRSRGV
;
A
#
# COMPACT_ATOMS: atom_id res chain seq x y z
N MET A 1 -11.00 6.89 16.56
CA MET A 1 -11.43 5.52 16.87
C MET A 1 -11.84 4.91 15.54
N VAL A 2 -11.10 3.90 15.08
CA VAL A 2 -11.40 3.24 13.80
C VAL A 2 -12.68 2.44 13.96
N ASP A 3 -13.61 2.60 13.03
CA ASP A 3 -14.86 1.84 12.98
C ASP A 3 -14.57 0.43 12.44
N LEU A 4 -14.75 -0.59 13.29
CA LEU A 4 -14.53 -1.99 12.90
C LEU A 4 -15.62 -2.51 11.94
N SER A 5 -16.66 -1.72 11.67
CA SER A 5 -17.69 -2.01 10.66
C SER A 5 -17.41 -1.37 9.30
N ASP A 6 -16.24 -0.74 9.11
CA ASP A 6 -15.83 -0.17 7.82
C ASP A 6 -15.78 -1.26 6.73
N TRP A 7 -16.49 -1.02 5.64
CA TRP A 7 -16.63 -1.97 4.52
C TRP A 7 -15.31 -2.32 3.83
N ARG A 8 -14.26 -1.49 4.00
CA ARG A 8 -12.93 -1.73 3.45
C ARG A 8 -12.17 -2.83 4.19
N LEU A 9 -12.61 -3.20 5.40
CA LEU A 9 -12.01 -4.28 6.21
C LEU A 9 -12.60 -5.63 5.78
N THR A 10 -11.79 -6.45 5.11
CA THR A 10 -12.18 -7.73 4.52
C THR A 10 -11.15 -8.85 4.79
N GLY A 11 -10.39 -8.76 5.87
CA GLY A 11 -9.40 -9.79 6.26
C GLY A 11 -7.94 -9.38 6.07
N GLN A 12 -7.65 -8.10 5.85
CA GLN A 12 -6.29 -7.57 5.67
C GLN A 12 -5.39 -7.85 6.87
N GLU A 13 -5.95 -8.00 8.08
CA GLU A 13 -5.21 -8.26 9.31
C GLU A 13 -4.35 -9.53 9.23
N ASN A 14 -4.71 -10.48 8.35
CA ASN A 14 -3.95 -11.71 8.14
C ASN A 14 -2.58 -11.47 7.47
N TYR A 15 -2.37 -10.33 6.83
CA TYR A 15 -1.13 -10.04 6.08
C TYR A 15 -0.61 -8.60 6.22
N LEU A 16 -1.38 -7.68 6.79
CA LEU A 16 -0.99 -6.28 7.01
C LEU A 16 -0.91 -5.89 8.50
N LEU A 17 -1.23 -6.75 9.46
CA LEU A 17 -1.12 -6.40 10.88
C LEU A 17 0.35 -6.29 11.31
N GLU A 18 0.71 -5.18 11.98
CA GLU A 18 2.04 -4.90 12.56
C GLU A 18 3.22 -4.90 11.56
N VAL A 19 2.92 -4.81 10.26
CA VAL A 19 3.95 -4.81 9.21
C VAL A 19 4.69 -3.47 9.10
N GLU A 20 5.88 -3.53 8.49
CA GLU A 20 6.64 -2.36 8.10
C GLU A 20 6.21 -1.89 6.70
N LEU A 21 5.94 -0.59 6.59
CA LEU A 21 5.55 0.06 5.35
C LEU A 21 6.55 1.14 4.95
N GLN A 22 6.58 1.44 3.67
CA GLN A 22 7.40 2.50 3.10
C GLN A 22 6.60 3.30 2.08
N TRP A 23 6.72 4.63 2.14
CA TRP A 23 6.22 5.48 1.06
C TRP A 23 7.09 5.32 -0.18
N ARG A 24 6.48 5.03 -1.32
CA ARG A 24 7.17 4.86 -2.61
C ARG A 24 6.35 5.36 -3.77
N THR A 25 7.06 5.84 -4.80
CA THR A 25 6.51 5.95 -6.16
C THR A 25 6.24 4.54 -6.70
N TYR A 26 5.07 4.36 -7.30
CA TYR A 26 4.66 3.09 -7.88
C TYR A 26 5.58 2.68 -9.02
N ARG A 27 5.85 1.39 -9.07
CA ARG A 27 6.46 0.70 -10.20
C ARG A 27 5.87 -0.68 -10.28
N ARG A 28 5.80 -1.22 -11.49
CA ARG A 28 5.34 -2.60 -11.73
C ARG A 28 6.09 -3.58 -10.84
N TYR A 29 5.37 -4.58 -10.35
CA TYR A 29 5.91 -5.53 -9.38
C TYR A 29 7.18 -6.22 -9.92
N PRO A 30 8.35 -6.07 -9.24
CA PRO A 30 9.64 -6.45 -9.82
C PRO A 30 9.80 -7.96 -10.04
N LYS A 31 9.06 -8.80 -9.31
CA LYS A 31 9.11 -10.26 -9.50
C LYS A 31 8.19 -10.75 -10.62
N ASN A 32 7.25 -9.93 -11.10
CA ASN A 32 6.39 -10.26 -12.23
C ASN A 32 6.15 -9.04 -13.14
N PRO A 33 7.01 -8.79 -14.14
CA PRO A 33 6.90 -7.64 -15.02
C PRO A 33 5.64 -7.59 -15.90
N ALA A 34 4.90 -8.70 -15.99
CA ALA A 34 3.61 -8.75 -16.69
C ALA A 34 2.46 -8.14 -15.87
N TRP A 35 2.67 -7.89 -14.57
CA TRP A 35 1.74 -7.08 -13.77
C TRP A 35 1.86 -5.61 -14.21
N ASP A 36 0.78 -5.10 -14.77
CA ASP A 36 0.66 -3.75 -15.30
C ASP A 36 0.16 -2.74 -14.26
N HIS A 37 -0.53 -3.21 -13.21
CA HIS A 37 -1.02 -2.39 -12.10
C HIS A 37 -1.16 -3.18 -10.79
N ASP A 38 -1.33 -2.46 -9.69
CA ASP A 38 -1.71 -2.96 -8.37
C ASP A 38 -2.95 -2.21 -7.86
N HIS A 39 -3.46 -2.65 -6.71
CA HIS A 39 -4.59 -2.00 -6.04
C HIS A 39 -4.29 -1.73 -4.58
N CYS A 40 -4.90 -0.68 -4.05
CA CYS A 40 -4.99 -0.48 -2.61
C CYS A 40 -5.67 -1.69 -1.98
N SER A 41 -5.03 -2.27 -0.96
CA SER A 41 -5.50 -3.46 -0.25
C SER A 41 -6.84 -3.27 0.50
N PHE A 42 -7.35 -2.04 0.53
CA PHE A 42 -8.55 -1.64 1.27
C PHE A 42 -9.65 -1.12 0.33
N CYS A 43 -9.39 -0.03 -0.39
CA CYS A 43 -10.39 0.64 -1.22
C CYS A 43 -10.32 0.28 -2.71
N TRP A 44 -9.40 -0.59 -3.12
CA TRP A 44 -9.17 -0.99 -4.51
C TRP A 44 -8.72 0.11 -5.47
N ALA A 45 -8.40 1.31 -4.98
CA ALA A 45 -7.79 2.37 -5.80
C ALA A 45 -6.58 1.83 -6.56
N THR A 46 -6.54 2.09 -7.87
CA THR A 46 -5.52 1.53 -8.76
C THR A 46 -4.20 2.28 -8.63
N PHE A 47 -3.11 1.53 -8.54
CA PHE A 47 -1.75 2.02 -8.72
C PHE A 47 -1.21 1.55 -10.06
N MET A 48 -0.70 2.44 -10.88
CA MET A 48 -0.08 2.06 -12.15
C MET A 48 0.99 3.07 -12.57
N VAL A 49 1.81 2.72 -13.56
CA VAL A 49 2.88 3.62 -14.05
C VAL A 49 2.33 4.61 -15.07
N GLU A 50 1.35 4.18 -15.88
CA GLU A 50 0.76 4.99 -16.93
C GLU A 50 -0.25 6.00 -16.40
N GLU A 51 -0.35 7.15 -17.05
CA GLU A 51 -1.30 8.19 -16.69
C GLU A 51 -2.72 7.82 -17.11
N HIS A 52 -3.61 7.68 -16.13
CA HIS A 52 -5.04 7.46 -16.32
C HIS A 52 -5.87 8.25 -15.30
N PRO A 53 -7.12 8.63 -15.61
CA PRO A 53 -7.96 9.31 -14.63
C PRO A 53 -8.17 8.49 -13.35
N GLY A 54 -7.80 9.07 -12.20
CA GLY A 54 -8.04 8.49 -10.88
C GLY A 54 -7.03 7.43 -10.43
N VAL A 55 -5.92 7.26 -11.13
CA VAL A 55 -4.85 6.32 -10.71
C VAL A 55 -3.86 7.00 -9.77
N LEU A 56 -3.29 6.20 -8.88
CA LEU A 56 -2.31 6.62 -7.90
C LEU A 56 -0.91 6.25 -8.37
N HIS A 57 0.03 7.18 -8.23
CA HIS A 57 1.42 6.99 -8.62
C HIS A 57 2.37 6.85 -7.43
N GLU A 58 1.84 6.97 -6.21
CA GLU A 58 2.59 6.79 -4.98
C GLU A 58 1.68 6.40 -3.83
N GLY A 59 2.25 5.68 -2.87
CA GLY A 59 1.54 5.22 -1.69
C GLY A 59 2.46 4.48 -0.74
N PHE A 60 1.87 3.90 0.29
CA PHE A 60 2.58 3.01 1.20
C PHE A 60 2.56 1.59 0.64
N CYS A 61 3.69 0.91 0.70
CA CYS A 61 3.76 -0.50 0.36
C CYS A 61 4.56 -1.30 1.38
N THR A 62 4.34 -2.62 1.42
CA THR A 62 5.24 -3.55 2.12
C THR A 62 6.64 -3.48 1.51
N LEU A 63 7.66 -3.91 2.26
CA LEU A 63 9.07 -3.77 1.83
C LEU A 63 9.41 -4.55 0.56
N ASP A 64 8.63 -5.58 0.25
CA ASP A 64 8.71 -6.37 -0.97
C ASP A 64 7.85 -5.82 -2.12
N GLU A 65 7.15 -4.70 -1.90
CA GLU A 65 6.29 -3.98 -2.86
C GLU A 65 5.11 -4.80 -3.36
N TYR A 66 4.67 -5.79 -2.58
CA TYR A 66 3.60 -6.70 -2.96
C TYR A 66 2.21 -6.18 -2.55
N HIS A 67 2.09 -5.53 -1.38
CA HIS A 67 0.83 -4.93 -0.93
C HIS A 67 0.93 -3.42 -0.94
N TRP A 68 -0.01 -2.75 -1.60
CA TRP A 68 -0.11 -1.29 -1.69
C TRP A 68 -1.30 -0.75 -0.89
N ILE A 69 -1.12 0.45 -0.35
CA ILE A 69 -2.09 1.16 0.49
C ILE A 69 -2.02 2.65 0.11
N CYS A 70 -3.16 3.23 -0.28
CA CYS A 70 -3.23 4.67 -0.58
C CYS A 70 -3.09 5.52 0.70
N ALA A 71 -2.77 6.80 0.54
CA ALA A 71 -2.60 7.72 1.67
C ALA A 71 -3.82 7.77 2.60
N ASP A 72 -5.02 7.81 2.03
CA ASP A 72 -6.27 7.89 2.80
C ASP A 72 -6.49 6.63 3.65
N CYS A 73 -6.34 5.45 3.04
CA CYS A 73 -6.47 4.19 3.79
C CYS A 73 -5.33 3.99 4.79
N PHE A 74 -4.14 4.53 4.51
CA PHE A 74 -3.07 4.55 5.50
C PHE A 74 -3.50 5.33 6.74
N ASP A 75 -3.98 6.56 6.55
CA ASP A 75 -4.32 7.44 7.68
C ASP A 75 -5.52 6.92 8.47
N ASP A 76 -6.51 6.32 7.79
CA ASP A 76 -7.68 5.71 8.42
C ASP A 76 -7.34 4.48 9.27
N PHE A 77 -6.37 3.66 8.84
CA PHE A 77 -6.16 2.32 9.41
C PHE A 77 -4.83 2.13 10.15
N ARG A 78 -3.90 3.10 10.10
CA ARG A 78 -2.56 3.01 10.73
C ARG A 78 -2.57 2.63 12.20
N GLU A 79 -3.53 3.14 12.98
CA GLU A 79 -3.63 2.83 14.41
C GLU A 79 -4.17 1.41 14.63
N LEU A 80 -5.19 1.02 13.86
CA LEU A 80 -5.79 -0.32 13.94
C LEU A 80 -4.79 -1.42 13.55
N PHE A 81 -4.05 -1.19 12.47
CA PHE A 81 -3.08 -2.15 11.93
C PHE A 81 -1.69 -2.02 12.55
N ARG A 82 -1.46 -1.00 13.38
CA ARG A 82 -0.19 -0.76 14.08
C ARG A 82 1.00 -0.69 13.11
N TRP A 83 0.81 -0.06 11.96
CA TRP A 83 1.85 0.05 10.94
C TRP A 83 3.03 0.87 11.42
N ARG A 84 4.23 0.43 11.03
CA ARG A 84 5.47 1.17 11.24
C ARG A 84 6.00 1.66 9.91
N VAL A 85 6.15 2.98 9.77
CA VAL A 85 6.75 3.57 8.58
C VAL A 85 8.26 3.59 8.74
N VAL A 86 8.97 2.99 7.79
CA VAL A 86 10.43 2.96 7.77
C VAL A 86 10.98 3.87 6.66
N PRO A 87 12.12 4.56 6.90
CA PRO A 87 12.72 5.42 5.88
C PRO A 87 13.14 4.61 4.65
N PRO A 88 13.18 5.23 3.45
CA PRO A 88 13.71 4.60 2.24
C PRO A 88 15.07 3.98 2.54
N ARG A 89 15.26 2.71 2.16
CA ARG A 89 16.57 2.06 2.33
C ARG A 89 17.53 2.80 1.40
N SER A 90 18.45 3.56 1.98
CA SER A 90 19.57 4.16 1.26
C SER A 90 20.28 3.02 0.55
N ARG A 91 20.31 3.02 -0.79
CA ARG A 91 21.24 2.15 -1.51
C ARG A 91 22.62 2.66 -1.13
N GLY A 92 23.35 1.86 -0.36
CA GLY A 92 24.76 2.13 -0.07
C GLY A 92 25.48 2.39 -1.40
N VAL A 93 26.23 3.48 -1.43
CA VAL A 93 27.13 3.87 -2.53
C VAL A 93 28.07 2.72 -2.88
#